data_AF-A0A7C0U091-F1
#
_entry.id   AF-A0A7C0U091-F1
#
_cell.length_a   1.000
_cell.length_b   1.000
_cell.length_c   1.000
_cell.angle_alpha   90.00
_cell.angle_beta   90.00
_cell.angle_gamma   90.00
#
_symmetry.space_group_name_H-M   'P 1'
#
loop_
_entity.id
_entity.type
_entity.pdbx_description
1 polymer ?
#
loop_
_entity_poly.entity_id
_entity_poly.type
_entity_poly.pdbx_seq_one_letter_code
_entity_poly.pdbx_strand_id
1 'polypeptide(L)'
;MMLETHGDVCRLGYLRIVPCLLEDNSPKTFDFLAALLHDIVKGIGDRDLLVSKPIGLITSLVNARNYVTMAAELNFIDRKSQLLGTFGKLYLTTDSAIKFKKFVDGRESLNLIELITLNDAEKLFFLWALFIQDYPFIQMITNWALKKKKFRRQEAMIYAMEEAYPQALKKALPPSDIRRKEAEKFREKRLSIKDKIEWIKSSQYAKYRHIAPPRLEWLVDCGILKRSGRGKYEVNDQMIYDQQKILKLTTLRPKKIEGYLFNDFIKGMARWYKQAGRTEVIKTMIQVYDRMSFHFGGEVNLTYLECMTSIVLLENGLIAEKQKIHDAFNSLALQFPDKIYVMPGGRNVNIAYINTEELEI
;
A
#
# COMPACT_ATOMS: atom_id res chain seq x y z
N MET A 1 -10.18 7.20 4.47
CA MET A 1 -10.16 8.67 4.27
C MET A 1 -9.60 8.86 2.89
N MET A 2 -10.33 9.41 1.93
CA MET A 2 -9.82 9.44 0.55
C MET A 2 -8.50 10.22 0.47
N LEU A 3 -7.48 9.63 -0.16
CA LEU A 3 -6.16 10.24 -0.20
C LEU A 3 -6.21 11.48 -1.11
N GLU A 4 -5.85 12.64 -0.59
CA GLU A 4 -5.61 13.82 -1.41
C GLU A 4 -4.23 13.65 -2.07
N THR A 5 -4.21 12.98 -3.23
CA THR A 5 -2.97 12.78 -3.99
C THR A 5 -2.67 14.01 -4.82
N HIS A 6 -1.46 14.54 -4.65
CA HIS A 6 -0.88 15.51 -5.57
C HIS A 6 -0.26 14.77 -6.77
N GLY A 7 0.01 15.49 -7.86
CA GLY A 7 0.59 14.89 -9.05
C GLY A 7 1.86 14.10 -8.82
N ASP A 8 2.11 13.19 -9.77
CA ASP A 8 3.42 12.57 -9.99
C ASP A 8 3.83 11.51 -8.96
N VAL A 9 2.95 11.12 -8.04
CA VAL A 9 3.14 9.97 -7.14
C VAL A 9 2.73 8.64 -7.77
N CYS A 10 3.19 8.37 -8.99
CA CYS A 10 2.70 7.23 -9.78
C CYS A 10 3.37 5.88 -9.45
N ARG A 11 4.36 5.86 -8.55
CA ARG A 11 5.15 4.67 -8.19
C ARG A 11 5.20 4.41 -6.70
N LEU A 12 4.58 3.33 -6.23
CA LEU A 12 4.54 2.94 -4.82
C LEU A 12 5.91 2.56 -4.27
N GLY A 13 6.83 2.07 -5.12
CA GLY A 13 8.15 1.62 -4.69
C GLY A 13 8.96 2.64 -3.90
N TYR A 14 8.82 3.93 -4.18
CA TYR A 14 9.50 5.00 -3.43
C TYR A 14 9.08 5.08 -1.96
N LEU A 15 7.87 4.61 -1.62
CA LEU A 15 7.37 4.64 -0.25
C LEU A 15 8.11 3.70 0.69
N ARG A 16 8.88 2.75 0.15
CA ARG A 16 9.71 1.81 0.92
C ARG A 16 10.89 2.50 1.62
N ILE A 17 11.42 3.57 1.03
CA ILE A 17 12.51 4.38 1.60
C ILE A 17 12.03 5.15 2.85
N VAL A 18 10.82 5.68 2.79
CA VAL A 18 10.29 6.60 3.82
C VAL A 18 10.35 6.02 5.25
N PRO A 19 9.84 4.80 5.52
CA PRO A 19 9.94 4.24 6.87
C PRO A 19 11.38 3.97 7.29
N CYS A 20 12.30 3.60 6.37
CA CYS A 20 13.71 3.42 6.69
C CYS A 20 14.37 4.74 7.16
N LEU A 21 13.99 5.88 6.54
CA LEU A 21 14.46 7.21 6.98
C LEU A 21 13.94 7.64 8.36
N LEU A 22 12.89 6.99 8.86
CA LEU A 22 12.23 7.27 10.14
C LEU A 22 12.51 6.21 11.21
N GLU A 23 13.38 5.23 10.93
CA GLU A 23 13.63 4.11 11.83
C GLU A 23 14.31 4.53 13.14
N ASP A 24 15.09 5.61 13.13
CA ASP A 24 15.69 6.21 14.33
C ASP A 24 14.65 6.78 15.33
N ASN A 25 13.36 6.70 14.98
CA ASN A 25 12.22 7.14 15.78
C ASN A 25 12.32 8.63 16.20
N SER A 26 13.06 9.43 15.43
CA SER A 26 13.12 10.88 15.60
C SER A 26 12.09 11.58 14.71
N PRO A 27 11.35 12.59 15.22
CA PRO A 27 10.43 13.37 14.40
C PRO A 27 11.17 14.10 13.28
N LYS A 28 10.74 13.92 12.03
CA LYS A 28 11.30 14.60 10.87
C LYS A 28 10.24 15.39 10.12
N THR A 29 10.55 16.65 9.81
CA THR A 29 9.65 17.48 9.00
C THR A 29 9.48 16.90 7.60
N PHE A 30 8.34 17.16 6.98
CA PHE A 30 8.06 16.64 5.63
C PHE A 30 9.03 17.20 4.59
N ASP A 31 9.48 18.44 4.75
CA ASP A 31 10.46 19.05 3.84
C ASP A 31 11.84 18.43 3.99
N PHE A 32 12.25 18.08 5.22
CA PHE A 32 13.49 17.37 5.45
C PHE A 32 13.46 15.95 4.84
N LEU A 33 12.38 15.19 5.08
CA LEU A 33 12.20 13.87 4.46
C LEU A 33 12.16 13.95 2.93
N ALA A 34 11.54 14.99 2.37
CA ALA A 34 11.47 15.18 0.93
C ALA A 34 12.86 15.47 0.34
N ALA A 35 13.69 16.26 1.03
CA ALA A 35 15.06 16.53 0.61
C ALA A 35 15.90 15.24 0.62
N LEU A 36 15.84 14.46 1.70
CA LEU A 36 16.55 13.17 1.79
C LEU A 36 16.10 12.19 0.69
N LEU A 37 14.78 12.02 0.50
CA LEU A 37 14.24 11.15 -0.54
C LEU A 37 14.70 11.61 -1.94
N HIS A 38 14.67 12.92 -2.20
CA HIS A 38 15.11 13.47 -3.48
C HIS A 38 16.59 13.19 -3.75
N ASP A 39 17.45 13.42 -2.75
CA ASP A 39 18.90 13.23 -2.89
C ASP A 39 19.26 11.74 -3.08
N ILE A 40 18.58 10.85 -2.34
CA ILE A 40 18.73 9.40 -2.52
C ILE A 40 18.37 8.97 -3.94
N VAL A 41 17.23 9.43 -4.47
CA VAL A 41 16.80 9.04 -5.82
C VAL A 41 17.70 9.64 -6.90
N LYS A 42 18.18 10.86 -6.71
CA LYS A 42 19.14 11.51 -7.61
C LYS A 42 20.48 10.76 -7.64
N GLY A 43 20.87 10.11 -6.54
CA GLY A 43 22.08 9.30 -6.42
C GLY A 43 22.02 7.96 -7.17
N ILE A 44 20.83 7.48 -7.54
CA ILE A 44 20.65 6.24 -8.32
C ILE A 44 21.02 6.53 -9.77
N GLY A 45 22.30 6.32 -10.07
CA GLY A 45 22.99 6.70 -11.31
C GLY A 45 22.61 5.87 -12.55
N ASP A 46 21.33 5.71 -12.83
CA ASP A 46 20.87 4.91 -13.98
C ASP A 46 20.46 5.81 -15.16
N ARG A 47 21.49 6.36 -15.84
CA ARG A 47 21.31 7.31 -16.96
C ARG A 47 20.58 6.70 -18.15
N ASP A 48 20.69 5.39 -18.37
CA ASP A 48 20.12 4.71 -19.54
C ASP A 48 18.61 4.49 -19.39
N LEU A 49 18.12 4.18 -18.18
CA LEU A 49 16.69 4.12 -17.91
C LEU A 49 16.02 5.51 -17.91
N LEU A 50 16.75 6.57 -17.55
CA LEU A 50 16.27 7.95 -17.68
C LEU A 50 15.98 8.34 -19.14
N VAL A 51 16.65 7.72 -20.13
CA VAL A 51 16.35 7.90 -21.56
C VAL A 51 14.94 7.43 -21.90
N SER A 52 14.46 6.36 -21.25
CA SER A 52 13.10 5.83 -21.44
C SER A 52 12.01 6.62 -20.70
N LYS A 53 12.39 7.57 -19.81
CA LYS A 53 11.50 8.41 -18.98
C LYS A 53 10.32 7.62 -18.39
N PRO A 54 10.56 6.61 -17.54
CA PRO A 54 9.49 5.90 -16.87
C PRO A 54 8.58 6.89 -16.13
N ILE A 55 7.29 6.62 -16.12
CA ILE A 55 6.31 7.49 -15.46
C ILE A 55 6.52 7.41 -13.94
N GLY A 56 6.41 8.56 -13.27
CA GLY A 56 6.45 8.68 -11.82
C GLY A 56 7.85 8.85 -11.23
N LEU A 57 8.86 9.19 -12.05
CA LEU A 57 10.18 9.50 -11.54
C LEU A 57 10.17 10.75 -10.66
N ILE A 58 10.87 10.68 -9.53
CA ILE A 58 11.20 11.84 -8.72
C ILE A 58 12.32 12.61 -9.43
N THR A 59 11.96 13.73 -10.03
CA THR A 59 12.91 14.61 -10.76
C THR A 59 13.06 15.98 -10.13
N SER A 60 12.26 16.26 -9.10
CA SER A 60 12.25 17.52 -8.38
C SER A 60 11.89 17.29 -6.91
N LEU A 61 12.26 18.24 -6.07
CA LEU A 61 11.89 18.26 -4.65
C LEU A 61 10.36 18.27 -4.45
N VAL A 62 9.61 18.90 -5.36
CA VAL A 62 8.14 18.90 -5.33
C VAL A 62 7.59 17.49 -5.47
N ASN A 63 8.15 16.67 -6.37
CA ASN A 63 7.72 15.28 -6.50
C ASN A 63 8.02 14.49 -5.22
N ALA A 64 9.21 14.65 -4.64
CA ALA A 64 9.58 13.99 -3.39
C ALA A 64 8.65 14.39 -2.23
N ARG A 65 8.30 15.68 -2.12
CA ARG A 65 7.33 16.16 -1.13
C ARG A 65 5.93 15.57 -1.32
N ASN A 66 5.50 15.38 -2.56
CA ASN A 66 4.23 14.69 -2.84
C ASN A 66 4.29 13.23 -2.38
N TYR A 67 5.42 12.55 -2.55
CA TYR A 67 5.63 11.18 -2.05
C TYR A 67 5.62 11.09 -0.53
N VAL A 68 6.28 12.02 0.17
CA VAL A 68 6.23 12.10 1.64
C VAL A 68 4.81 12.36 2.12
N THR A 69 4.08 13.24 1.44
CA THR A 69 2.67 13.50 1.73
C THR A 69 1.83 12.24 1.53
N MET A 70 2.03 11.51 0.42
CA MET A 70 1.36 10.24 0.16
C MET A 70 1.71 9.18 1.23
N ALA A 71 2.96 9.14 1.70
CA ALA A 71 3.37 8.24 2.77
C ALA A 71 2.58 8.51 4.06
N ALA A 72 2.34 9.78 4.41
CA ALA A 72 1.49 10.14 5.53
C ALA A 72 0.02 9.76 5.32
N GLU A 73 -0.53 9.99 4.11
CA GLU A 73 -1.91 9.62 3.77
C GLU A 73 -2.11 8.08 3.80
N LEU A 74 -1.09 7.30 3.47
CA LEU A 74 -1.07 5.84 3.59
C LEU A 74 -0.65 5.33 4.98
N ASN A 75 -0.45 6.22 5.94
CA ASN A 75 -0.06 5.89 7.31
C ASN A 75 1.29 5.16 7.43
N PHE A 76 2.22 5.41 6.50
CA PHE A 76 3.64 5.13 6.69
C PHE A 76 4.28 6.15 7.65
N ILE A 77 3.76 7.38 7.64
CA ILE A 77 4.10 8.44 8.59
C ILE A 77 2.84 8.76 9.39
N ASP A 78 2.95 8.86 10.72
CA ASP A 78 1.90 9.47 11.52
C ASP A 78 1.98 10.99 11.38
N ARG A 79 0.95 11.60 10.77
CA ARG A 79 0.97 13.04 10.45
C ARG A 79 1.10 13.93 11.69
N LYS A 80 0.60 13.48 12.84
CA LYS A 80 0.60 14.29 14.08
C LYS A 80 1.96 14.30 14.75
N SER A 81 2.54 13.13 14.97
CA SER A 81 3.84 12.99 15.64
C SER A 81 5.03 13.14 14.70
N GLN A 82 4.83 13.03 13.38
CA GLN A 82 5.89 12.95 12.37
C GLN A 82 6.85 11.77 12.58
N LEU A 83 6.38 10.73 13.27
CA LEU A 83 7.05 9.45 13.47
C LEU A 83 6.50 8.39 12.50
N LEU A 84 7.00 7.16 12.62
CA LEU A 84 6.45 6.02 11.89
C LEU A 84 4.96 5.81 12.21
N GLY A 85 4.14 5.80 11.15
CA GLY A 85 2.76 5.36 11.22
C GLY A 85 2.66 3.83 11.25
N THR A 86 1.45 3.29 11.41
CA THR A 86 1.22 1.84 11.53
C THR A 86 1.76 1.08 10.33
N PHE A 87 1.42 1.48 9.11
CA PHE A 87 1.94 0.79 7.91
C PHE A 87 3.46 0.97 7.75
N GLY A 88 4.03 2.06 8.28
CA GLY A 88 5.48 2.26 8.28
C GLY A 88 6.17 1.24 9.19
N LYS A 89 5.67 1.09 10.42
CA LYS A 89 6.15 0.09 11.38
C LYS A 89 5.98 -1.33 10.86
N LEU A 90 4.83 -1.63 10.25
CA LEU A 90 4.58 -2.96 9.65
C LEU A 90 5.53 -3.23 8.48
N TYR A 91 5.81 -2.24 7.62
CA TYR A 91 6.74 -2.46 6.51
C TYR A 91 8.15 -2.79 7.01
N LEU A 92 8.63 -2.13 8.07
CA LEU A 92 9.96 -2.40 8.64
C LEU A 92 10.12 -3.82 9.23
N THR A 93 9.03 -4.56 9.44
CA THR A 93 9.12 -5.95 9.92
C THR A 93 9.31 -6.97 8.80
N THR A 94 9.19 -6.54 7.54
CA THR A 94 9.40 -7.38 6.35
C THR A 94 10.87 -7.62 6.06
N ASP A 95 11.18 -8.71 5.36
CA ASP A 95 12.53 -8.96 4.85
C ASP A 95 12.91 -7.98 3.73
N SER A 96 11.92 -7.54 2.93
CA SER A 96 12.11 -6.52 1.89
C SER A 96 12.68 -5.22 2.45
N ALA A 97 12.24 -4.78 3.64
CA ALA A 97 12.73 -3.55 4.26
C ALA A 97 14.23 -3.58 4.58
N ILE A 98 14.82 -4.76 4.84
CA ILE A 98 16.26 -4.90 5.17
C ILE A 98 17.12 -4.38 4.03
N LYS A 99 16.76 -4.67 2.78
CA LYS A 99 17.49 -4.22 1.59
C LYS A 99 17.45 -2.70 1.47
N PHE A 100 16.27 -2.09 1.65
CA PHE A 100 16.10 -0.64 1.59
C PHE A 100 16.79 0.09 2.74
N LYS A 101 16.83 -0.51 3.93
CA LYS A 101 17.59 0.00 5.07
C LYS A 101 19.08 0.06 4.76
N LYS A 102 19.66 -1.05 4.28
CA LYS A 102 21.08 -1.09 3.88
C LYS A 102 21.40 -0.06 2.81
N PHE A 103 20.49 0.15 1.87
CA PHE A 103 20.62 1.20 0.85
C PHE A 103 20.61 2.61 1.43
N VAL A 104 19.65 2.93 2.33
CA VAL A 104 19.60 4.23 3.02
C VAL A 104 20.85 4.48 3.86
N ASP A 105 21.40 3.43 4.48
CA ASP A 105 22.66 3.48 5.25
C ASP A 105 23.92 3.56 4.37
N GLY A 106 23.79 3.54 3.03
CA GLY A 106 24.91 3.55 2.10
C GLY A 106 25.72 2.24 2.03
N ARG A 107 25.18 1.14 2.56
CA ARG A 107 25.83 -0.19 2.60
C ARG A 107 25.48 -1.07 1.41
N GLU A 108 24.47 -0.71 0.63
CA GLU A 108 24.03 -1.43 -0.55
C GLU A 108 23.66 -0.41 -1.65
N SER A 109 23.75 -0.81 -2.91
CA SER A 109 23.31 0.00 -4.06
C SER A 109 22.06 -0.60 -4.67
N LEU A 110 21.10 0.24 -5.05
CA LEU A 110 19.92 -0.17 -5.82
C LEU A 110 19.98 0.43 -7.22
N ASN A 111 19.54 -0.32 -8.23
CA ASN A 111 19.20 0.27 -9.51
C ASN A 111 17.78 0.86 -9.49
N LEU A 112 17.43 1.62 -10.53
CA LEU A 112 16.15 2.32 -10.58
C LEU A 112 14.95 1.37 -10.63
N ILE A 113 15.08 0.23 -11.33
CA ILE A 113 14.02 -0.78 -11.43
C ILE A 113 13.73 -1.34 -10.04
N GLU A 114 14.75 -1.79 -9.33
CA GLU A 114 14.63 -2.30 -7.96
C GLU A 114 13.96 -1.30 -7.03
N LEU A 115 14.28 0.00 -7.18
CA LEU A 115 13.66 1.05 -6.38
C LEU A 115 12.17 1.28 -6.68
N ILE A 116 11.72 1.12 -7.93
CA ILE A 116 10.33 1.46 -8.29
C ILE A 116 9.41 0.25 -8.38
N THR A 117 9.93 -0.96 -8.58
CA THR A 117 9.12 -2.18 -8.73
C THR A 117 8.93 -2.91 -7.41
N LEU A 118 7.73 -3.45 -7.21
CA LEU A 118 7.37 -4.24 -6.04
C LEU A 118 7.52 -5.74 -6.34
N ASN A 119 8.03 -6.51 -5.37
CA ASN A 119 7.90 -7.97 -5.37
C ASN A 119 6.46 -8.39 -4.97
N ASP A 120 6.15 -9.68 -5.04
CA ASP A 120 4.77 -10.15 -4.84
C ASP A 120 4.23 -9.96 -3.41
N ALA A 121 5.10 -10.07 -2.40
CA ALA A 121 4.75 -9.78 -1.00
C ALA A 121 4.47 -8.29 -0.80
N GLU A 122 5.32 -7.43 -1.37
CA GLU A 122 5.14 -5.98 -1.36
C GLU A 122 3.86 -5.58 -2.12
N LYS A 123 3.55 -6.20 -3.26
CA LYS A 123 2.29 -5.96 -3.98
C LYS A 123 1.08 -6.24 -3.08
N LEU A 124 1.10 -7.34 -2.33
CA LEU A 124 0.03 -7.68 -1.38
C LEU A 124 -0.03 -6.67 -0.22
N PHE A 125 1.12 -6.29 0.33
CA PHE A 125 1.23 -5.30 1.41
C PHE A 125 0.68 -3.93 0.99
N PHE A 126 1.09 -3.42 -0.17
CA PHE A 126 0.60 -2.14 -0.67
C PHE A 126 -0.87 -2.22 -1.10
N LEU A 127 -1.32 -3.36 -1.64
CA LEU A 127 -2.74 -3.57 -1.92
C LEU A 127 -3.58 -3.47 -0.65
N TRP A 128 -3.11 -4.06 0.46
CA TRP A 128 -3.74 -3.92 1.78
C TRP A 128 -3.81 -2.46 2.22
N ALA A 129 -2.67 -1.75 2.20
CA ALA A 129 -2.60 -0.34 2.60
C ALA A 129 -3.54 0.54 1.77
N LEU A 130 -3.55 0.40 0.45
CA LEU A 130 -4.40 1.15 -0.46
C LEU A 130 -5.89 0.93 -0.17
N PHE A 131 -6.31 -0.33 -0.03
CA PHE A 131 -7.70 -0.68 0.15
C PHE A 131 -8.27 -0.26 1.52
N ILE A 132 -7.42 -0.11 2.54
CA ILE A 132 -7.81 0.44 3.84
C ILE A 132 -7.82 1.97 3.79
N GLN A 133 -6.74 2.59 3.31
CA GLN A 133 -6.53 4.02 3.45
C GLN A 133 -7.32 4.82 2.41
N ASP A 134 -7.25 4.46 1.13
CA ASP A 134 -7.96 5.13 0.03
C ASP A 134 -9.41 4.67 -0.15
N TYR A 135 -9.98 4.01 0.86
CA TYR A 135 -11.38 3.59 0.85
C TYR A 135 -12.32 4.81 0.81
N PRO A 136 -13.41 4.77 0.00
CA PRO A 136 -13.81 3.70 -0.93
C PRO A 136 -13.32 3.93 -2.38
N PHE A 137 -12.50 4.96 -2.62
CA PHE A 137 -12.23 5.44 -3.96
C PHE A 137 -11.42 4.44 -4.80
N ILE A 138 -10.34 3.87 -4.25
CA ILE A 138 -9.56 2.85 -4.96
C ILE A 138 -10.42 1.63 -5.32
N GLN A 139 -11.34 1.20 -4.45
CA GLN A 139 -12.22 0.07 -4.73
C GLN A 139 -13.11 0.32 -5.95
N MET A 140 -13.64 1.53 -6.07
CA MET A 140 -14.49 1.91 -7.20
C MET A 140 -13.71 1.94 -8.51
N ILE A 141 -12.50 2.50 -8.50
CA ILE A 141 -11.61 2.52 -9.67
C ILE A 141 -11.25 1.08 -10.08
N THR A 142 -10.84 0.24 -9.13
CA THR A 142 -10.47 -1.15 -9.39
C THR A 142 -11.64 -1.94 -9.97
N ASN A 143 -12.84 -1.82 -9.40
CA ASN A 143 -14.04 -2.51 -9.88
C ASN A 143 -14.36 -2.12 -11.33
N TRP A 144 -14.36 -0.82 -11.61
CA TRP A 144 -14.60 -0.32 -12.97
C TRP A 144 -13.54 -0.81 -13.96
N ALA A 145 -12.26 -0.74 -13.57
CA ALA A 145 -11.16 -1.16 -14.43
C ALA A 145 -11.28 -2.66 -14.79
N LEU A 146 -11.59 -3.52 -13.82
CA LEU A 146 -11.78 -4.95 -14.03
C LEU A 146 -12.98 -5.26 -14.94
N LYS A 147 -14.09 -4.52 -14.81
CA LYS A 147 -15.26 -4.66 -15.69
C LYS A 147 -14.99 -4.16 -17.10
N LYS A 148 -14.29 -3.03 -17.23
CA LYS A 148 -13.98 -2.40 -18.52
C LYS A 148 -12.92 -3.18 -19.30
N LYS A 149 -12.06 -3.94 -18.61
CA LYS A 149 -10.95 -4.76 -19.13
C LYS A 149 -9.84 -4.00 -19.83
N LYS A 150 -10.16 -3.09 -20.76
CA LYS A 150 -9.22 -2.26 -21.51
C LYS A 150 -9.76 -0.86 -21.69
N PHE A 151 -8.92 0.15 -21.44
CA PHE A 151 -9.36 1.55 -21.45
C PHE A 151 -8.20 2.53 -21.65
N ARG A 152 -8.53 3.74 -22.07
CA ARG A 152 -7.59 4.85 -22.16
C ARG A 152 -7.57 5.65 -20.85
N ARG A 153 -6.44 6.31 -20.59
CA ARG A 153 -6.25 7.22 -19.44
C ARG A 153 -7.40 8.22 -19.31
N GLN A 154 -7.82 8.83 -20.42
CA GLN A 154 -8.88 9.84 -20.40
C GLN A 154 -10.24 9.27 -19.97
N GLU A 155 -10.58 8.05 -20.42
CA GLU A 155 -11.83 7.37 -20.01
C GLU A 155 -11.82 7.10 -18.50
N ALA A 156 -10.69 6.59 -17.99
CA ALA A 156 -10.52 6.33 -16.58
C ALA A 156 -10.54 7.61 -15.73
N MET A 157 -9.93 8.70 -16.21
CA MET A 157 -9.97 10.00 -15.54
C MET A 157 -11.41 10.53 -15.42
N ILE A 158 -12.19 10.44 -16.51
CA ILE A 158 -13.59 10.87 -16.50
C ILE A 158 -14.39 10.02 -15.53
N TYR A 159 -14.31 8.69 -15.60
CA TYR A 159 -15.02 7.82 -14.65
C TYR A 159 -14.60 8.09 -13.20
N ALA A 160 -13.30 8.11 -12.93
CA ALA A 160 -12.77 8.31 -11.58
C ALA A 160 -13.28 9.62 -10.98
N MET A 161 -13.31 10.70 -11.76
CA MET A 161 -13.64 12.01 -11.22
C MET A 161 -15.12 12.37 -11.30
N GLU A 162 -15.87 11.87 -12.27
CA GLU A 162 -17.30 12.20 -12.44
C GLU A 162 -18.24 11.18 -11.80
N GLU A 163 -17.77 9.96 -11.53
CA GLU A 163 -18.58 8.90 -10.94
C GLU A 163 -18.02 8.45 -9.60
N ALA A 164 -16.76 8.00 -9.56
CA ALA A 164 -16.21 7.38 -8.36
C ALA A 164 -15.91 8.40 -7.25
N TYR A 165 -15.26 9.52 -7.57
CA TYR A 165 -14.87 10.54 -6.58
C TYR A 165 -16.08 11.20 -5.91
N PRO A 166 -17.14 11.65 -6.62
CA PRO A 166 -18.33 12.21 -5.98
C PRO A 166 -19.05 11.19 -5.09
N GLN A 167 -19.16 9.93 -5.52
CA GLN A 167 -19.76 8.87 -4.71
C GLN A 167 -18.91 8.52 -3.48
N ALA A 168 -17.58 8.55 -3.61
CA ALA A 168 -16.67 8.30 -2.51
C ALA A 168 -16.71 9.45 -1.48
N LEU A 169 -16.79 10.72 -1.91
CA LEU A 169 -17.07 11.86 -1.02
C LEU A 169 -18.40 11.69 -0.29
N LYS A 170 -19.48 11.28 -0.98
CA LYS A 170 -20.79 11.03 -0.37
C LYS A 170 -20.75 9.99 0.76
N LYS A 171 -19.88 8.99 0.65
CA LYS A 171 -19.69 7.95 1.67
C LYS A 171 -18.78 8.38 2.82
N ALA A 172 -17.81 9.26 2.55
CA ALA A 172 -16.77 9.62 3.51
C ALA A 172 -17.04 10.92 4.26
N LEU A 173 -17.83 11.84 3.72
CA LEU A 173 -18.00 13.19 4.22
C LEU A 173 -19.48 13.56 4.43
N PRO A 174 -19.79 14.47 5.37
CA PRO A 174 -21.15 14.93 5.61
C PRO A 174 -21.71 15.70 4.40
N PRO A 175 -23.05 15.78 4.24
CA PRO A 175 -23.69 16.51 3.14
C PRO A 175 -23.33 18.00 3.04
N SER A 176 -22.94 18.62 4.16
CA SER A 176 -22.56 20.04 4.23
C SER A 176 -21.16 20.34 3.65
N ASP A 177 -20.30 19.33 3.45
CA ASP A 177 -18.92 19.53 2.99
C ASP A 177 -18.89 20.14 1.57
N ILE A 178 -18.15 21.24 1.43
CA ILE A 178 -18.04 22.01 0.18
C ILE A 178 -17.49 21.13 -0.96
N ARG A 179 -16.56 20.21 -0.67
CA ARG A 179 -15.95 19.33 -1.67
C ARG A 179 -16.99 18.43 -2.33
N ARG A 180 -18.01 18.00 -1.58
CA ARG A 180 -19.12 17.19 -2.12
C ARG A 180 -19.96 17.98 -3.12
N LYS A 181 -20.35 19.21 -2.76
CA LYS A 181 -21.12 20.10 -3.65
C LYS A 181 -20.34 20.46 -4.90
N GLU A 182 -19.03 20.68 -4.78
CA GLU A 182 -18.16 20.96 -5.91
C GLU A 182 -18.09 19.77 -6.88
N ALA A 183 -17.91 18.56 -6.34
CA ALA A 183 -17.78 17.33 -7.12
C ALA A 183 -19.05 16.92 -7.88
N GLU A 184 -20.23 17.27 -7.37
CA GLU A 184 -21.51 17.03 -8.06
C GLU A 184 -21.62 17.81 -9.38
N LYS A 185 -20.93 18.94 -9.50
CA LYS A 185 -20.91 19.80 -10.71
C LYS A 185 -19.80 19.45 -11.69
N PHE A 186 -19.00 18.41 -11.43
CA PHE A 186 -17.84 18.10 -12.26
C PHE A 186 -18.22 17.74 -13.70
N ARG A 187 -19.22 16.88 -13.89
CA ARG A 187 -19.68 16.53 -15.25
C ARG A 187 -20.20 17.76 -16.00
N GLU A 188 -21.03 18.57 -15.35
CA GLU A 188 -21.60 19.80 -15.93
C GLU A 188 -20.48 20.77 -16.39
N LYS A 189 -19.53 21.06 -15.49
CA LYS A 189 -18.38 21.94 -15.78
C LYS A 189 -17.48 21.41 -16.90
N ARG A 190 -17.26 20.09 -16.99
CA ARG A 190 -16.49 19.53 -18.11
C ARG A 190 -17.25 19.67 -19.42
N LEU A 191 -18.55 19.39 -19.43
CA LEU A 191 -19.38 19.43 -20.64
C LEU A 191 -19.59 20.86 -21.16
N SER A 192 -19.50 21.88 -20.31
CA SER A 192 -19.56 23.28 -20.75
C SER A 192 -18.31 23.72 -21.53
N ILE A 193 -17.16 23.04 -21.34
CA ILE A 193 -15.92 23.32 -22.07
C ILE A 193 -15.92 22.52 -23.37
N LYS A 194 -16.20 23.21 -24.48
CA LYS A 194 -16.30 22.58 -25.82
C LYS A 194 -14.94 22.33 -26.47
N ASP A 195 -13.98 23.21 -26.23
CA ASP A 195 -12.65 23.10 -26.84
C ASP A 195 -11.72 22.18 -26.03
N LYS A 196 -10.99 21.33 -26.74
CA LYS A 196 -10.07 20.36 -26.13
C LYS A 196 -8.85 21.04 -25.50
N ILE A 197 -8.34 22.11 -26.11
CA ILE A 197 -7.15 22.82 -25.60
C ILE A 197 -7.54 23.57 -24.33
N GLU A 198 -8.70 24.24 -24.34
CA GLU A 198 -9.29 24.87 -23.17
C GLU A 198 -9.49 23.87 -22.02
N TRP A 199 -10.03 22.68 -22.31
CA TRP A 199 -10.17 21.63 -21.31
C TRP A 199 -8.84 21.25 -20.67
N ILE A 200 -7.79 21.00 -21.47
CA ILE A 200 -6.47 20.60 -20.97
C ILE A 200 -5.82 21.70 -20.11
N LYS A 201 -6.12 22.97 -20.38
CA LYS A 201 -5.65 24.13 -19.59
C LYS A 201 -6.51 24.43 -18.37
N SER A 202 -7.68 23.81 -18.23
CA SER A 202 -8.60 24.07 -17.12
C SER A 202 -8.06 23.57 -15.77
N SER A 203 -8.43 24.27 -14.69
CA SER A 203 -8.15 23.85 -13.31
C SER A 203 -8.79 22.50 -12.98
N GLN A 204 -9.96 22.20 -13.57
CA GLN A 204 -10.63 20.93 -13.39
C GLN A 204 -9.84 19.76 -14.01
N TYR A 205 -9.28 19.94 -15.22
CA TYR A 205 -8.39 18.92 -15.79
C TYR A 205 -7.13 18.72 -14.94
N ALA A 206 -6.56 19.80 -14.40
CA ALA A 206 -5.44 19.71 -13.45
C ALA A 206 -5.83 18.87 -12.22
N LYS A 207 -7.00 19.08 -11.63
CA LYS A 207 -7.52 18.25 -10.54
C LYS A 207 -7.66 16.78 -10.96
N TYR A 208 -8.23 16.53 -12.14
CA TYR A 208 -8.43 15.16 -12.64
C TYR A 208 -7.11 14.41 -12.82
N ARG A 209 -6.11 15.06 -13.41
CA ARG A 209 -4.82 14.44 -13.73
C ARG A 209 -3.95 14.16 -12.50
N HIS A 210 -4.21 14.83 -11.38
CA HIS A 210 -3.49 14.67 -10.12
C HIS A 210 -4.14 13.64 -9.19
N ILE A 211 -5.44 13.35 -9.38
CA ILE A 211 -6.18 12.41 -8.54
C ILE A 211 -6.29 11.02 -9.19
N ALA A 212 -6.74 10.92 -10.44
CA ALA A 212 -7.05 9.63 -11.04
C ALA A 212 -5.83 8.85 -11.56
N PRO A 213 -4.90 9.45 -12.33
CA PRO A 213 -3.76 8.72 -12.89
C PRO A 213 -2.86 8.02 -11.88
N PRO A 214 -2.47 8.62 -10.72
CA PRO A 214 -1.67 7.90 -9.72
C PRO A 214 -2.28 6.55 -9.32
N ARG A 215 -3.59 6.51 -9.08
CA ARG A 215 -4.30 5.27 -8.70
C ARG A 215 -4.27 4.21 -9.78
N LEU A 216 -4.32 4.59 -11.05
CA LEU A 216 -4.15 3.63 -12.15
C LEU A 216 -2.75 3.02 -12.14
N GLU A 217 -1.74 3.84 -11.86
CA GLU A 217 -0.35 3.40 -11.82
C GLU A 217 -0.04 2.58 -10.57
N TRP A 218 -0.68 2.87 -9.43
CA TRP A 218 -0.64 2.00 -8.25
C TRP A 218 -1.24 0.62 -8.53
N LEU A 219 -2.33 0.54 -9.30
CA LEU A 219 -2.87 -0.73 -9.74
C LEU A 219 -1.95 -1.45 -10.74
N VAL A 220 -1.11 -0.73 -11.47
CA VAL A 220 -0.03 -1.32 -12.29
C VAL A 220 1.09 -1.86 -11.38
N ASP A 221 1.52 -1.09 -10.38
CA ASP A 221 2.56 -1.53 -9.44
C ASP A 221 2.11 -2.75 -8.62
N CYS A 222 0.85 -2.78 -8.17
CA CYS A 222 0.23 -3.95 -7.55
C CYS A 222 -0.04 -5.10 -8.55
N GLY A 223 0.24 -4.93 -9.84
CA GLY A 223 0.12 -5.98 -10.85
C GLY A 223 -1.30 -6.32 -11.30
N ILE A 224 -2.33 -5.56 -10.89
CA ILE A 224 -3.73 -5.75 -11.31
C ILE A 224 -3.94 -5.25 -12.75
N LEU A 225 -3.28 -4.15 -13.10
CA LEU A 225 -3.28 -3.58 -14.44
C LEU A 225 -1.91 -3.73 -15.09
N LYS A 226 -1.88 -3.69 -16.42
CA LYS A 226 -0.68 -3.49 -17.22
C LYS A 226 -0.91 -2.37 -18.22
N ARG A 227 0.19 -1.79 -18.69
CA ARG A 227 0.16 -0.81 -19.78
C ARG A 227 0.29 -1.53 -21.11
N SER A 228 -0.63 -1.29 -22.03
CA SER A 228 -0.54 -1.77 -23.42
C SER A 228 -0.12 -0.68 -24.41
N GLY A 229 0.31 0.47 -23.90
CA GLY A 229 0.85 1.59 -24.68
C GLY A 229 0.70 2.92 -23.94
N ARG A 230 1.14 4.01 -24.57
CA ARG A 230 1.05 5.35 -23.97
C ARG A 230 -0.40 5.71 -23.62
N GLY A 231 -0.68 5.85 -22.33
CA GLY A 231 -2.01 6.19 -21.82
C GLY A 231 -3.08 5.12 -22.09
N LYS A 232 -2.69 3.87 -22.31
CA LYS A 232 -3.59 2.73 -22.50
C LYS A 232 -3.31 1.69 -21.41
N TYR A 233 -4.37 1.23 -20.77
CA TYR A 233 -4.34 0.24 -19.70
C TYR A 233 -5.22 -0.94 -20.04
N GLU A 234 -4.85 -2.10 -19.54
CA GLU A 234 -5.66 -3.29 -19.57
C GLU A 234 -5.44 -4.12 -18.31
N VAL A 235 -6.41 -4.97 -17.97
CA VAL A 235 -6.29 -5.93 -16.88
C VAL A 235 -5.11 -6.85 -17.17
N ASN A 236 -4.32 -7.13 -16.15
CA ASN A 236 -3.16 -7.99 -16.30
C ASN A 236 -3.57 -9.46 -16.24
N ASP A 237 -3.63 -10.12 -17.39
CA ASP A 237 -3.97 -11.55 -17.48
C ASP A 237 -2.91 -12.46 -16.83
N GLN A 238 -1.70 -11.94 -16.56
CA GLN A 238 -0.60 -12.65 -15.91
C GLN A 238 -0.49 -12.32 -14.41
N MET A 239 -1.48 -11.62 -13.84
CA MET A 239 -1.44 -11.29 -12.42
C MET A 239 -1.46 -12.55 -11.54
N ILE A 240 -0.77 -12.47 -10.40
CA ILE A 240 -0.71 -13.57 -9.41
C ILE A 240 -2.04 -13.76 -8.66
N TYR A 241 -2.99 -12.86 -8.86
CA TYR A 241 -4.29 -12.82 -8.20
C TYR A 241 -5.40 -13.40 -9.06
N ASP A 242 -6.40 -13.99 -8.42
CA ASP A 242 -7.66 -14.33 -9.09
C ASP A 242 -8.52 -13.07 -9.26
N GLN A 243 -8.96 -12.81 -10.50
CA GLN A 243 -9.79 -11.65 -10.83
C GLN A 243 -11.08 -11.58 -10.01
N GLN A 244 -11.75 -12.72 -9.77
CA GLN A 244 -12.98 -12.78 -8.97
C GLN A 244 -12.69 -12.44 -7.50
N LYS A 245 -11.51 -12.82 -7.00
CA LYS A 245 -11.10 -12.46 -5.65
C LYS A 245 -10.83 -10.95 -5.53
N ILE A 246 -10.23 -10.32 -6.54
CA ILE A 246 -10.09 -8.85 -6.57
C ILE A 246 -11.47 -8.18 -6.65
N LEU A 247 -12.38 -8.66 -7.52
CA LEU A 247 -13.73 -8.13 -7.62
C LEU A 247 -14.46 -8.20 -6.26
N LYS A 248 -14.38 -9.32 -5.55
CA LYS A 248 -14.92 -9.44 -4.19
C LYS A 248 -14.25 -8.45 -3.22
N LEU A 249 -12.93 -8.27 -3.28
CA LEU A 249 -12.21 -7.29 -2.45
C LEU A 249 -12.77 -5.86 -2.64
N THR A 250 -13.19 -5.49 -3.86
CA THR A 250 -13.77 -4.15 -4.14
C THR A 250 -15.16 -3.91 -3.56
N THR A 251 -15.83 -4.93 -3.02
CA THR A 251 -17.18 -4.79 -2.42
C THR A 251 -17.17 -4.77 -0.90
N LEU A 252 -16.02 -5.04 -0.28
CA LEU A 252 -15.91 -5.18 1.17
C LEU A 252 -15.82 -3.82 1.88
N ARG A 253 -16.36 -3.77 3.10
CA ARG A 253 -16.11 -2.66 4.03
C ARG A 253 -14.71 -2.79 4.66
N PRO A 254 -14.06 -1.69 5.09
CA PRO A 254 -12.68 -1.72 5.61
C PRO A 254 -12.44 -2.78 6.69
N LYS A 255 -13.35 -2.92 7.65
CA LYS A 255 -13.27 -3.91 8.75
C LYS A 255 -13.22 -5.38 8.29
N LYS A 256 -13.57 -5.68 7.03
CA LYS A 256 -13.57 -7.04 6.47
C LYS A 256 -12.44 -7.26 5.46
N ILE A 257 -11.69 -6.21 5.10
CA ILE A 257 -10.64 -6.28 4.09
C ILE A 257 -9.51 -7.19 4.55
N GLU A 258 -8.95 -6.97 5.74
CA GLU A 258 -7.87 -7.79 6.30
C GLU A 258 -8.25 -9.27 6.40
N GLY A 259 -9.39 -9.56 7.02
CA GLY A 259 -9.87 -10.93 7.18
C GLY A 259 -10.09 -11.65 5.85
N TYR A 260 -10.57 -10.95 4.82
CA TYR A 260 -10.71 -11.55 3.50
C TYR A 260 -9.37 -11.69 2.77
N LEU A 261 -8.52 -10.65 2.82
CA LEU A 261 -7.25 -10.60 2.11
C LEU A 261 -6.32 -11.74 2.55
N PHE A 262 -6.21 -11.95 3.86
CA PHE A 262 -5.28 -12.91 4.43
C PHE A 262 -5.89 -14.31 4.68
N ASN A 263 -7.18 -14.53 4.44
CA ASN A 263 -7.78 -15.88 4.49
C ASN A 263 -8.21 -16.38 3.11
N ASP A 264 -9.08 -15.66 2.42
CA ASP A 264 -9.71 -16.14 1.20
C ASP A 264 -8.98 -15.70 -0.06
N PHE A 265 -8.46 -14.47 -0.06
CA PHE A 265 -7.79 -13.90 -1.22
C PHE A 265 -6.45 -14.61 -1.48
N ILE A 266 -5.63 -14.77 -0.43
CA ILE A 266 -4.30 -15.42 -0.51
C ILE A 266 -4.34 -16.86 -1.03
N LYS A 267 -5.45 -17.60 -0.82
CA LYS A 267 -5.65 -18.95 -1.39
C LYS A 267 -5.49 -18.99 -2.92
N GLY A 268 -5.84 -17.90 -3.61
CA GLY A 268 -5.65 -17.82 -5.07
C GLY A 268 -4.18 -17.88 -5.50
N MET A 269 -3.26 -17.57 -4.58
CA MET A 269 -1.82 -17.58 -4.82
C MET A 269 -1.20 -18.99 -4.69
N ALA A 270 -1.96 -19.99 -4.25
CA ALA A 270 -1.50 -21.39 -4.12
C ALA A 270 -1.06 -22.02 -5.45
N ARG A 271 -1.42 -21.41 -6.59
CA ARG A 271 -0.91 -21.79 -7.91
C ARG A 271 0.59 -21.51 -8.08
N TRP A 272 1.10 -20.50 -7.36
CA TRP A 272 2.46 -19.97 -7.53
C TRP A 272 3.35 -20.25 -6.31
N TYR A 273 2.75 -20.50 -5.15
CA TYR A 273 3.45 -20.60 -3.87
C TYR A 273 3.07 -21.88 -3.13
N LYS A 274 4.03 -22.42 -2.37
CA LYS A 274 3.82 -23.62 -1.55
C LYS A 274 3.09 -23.26 -0.25
N GLN A 275 2.23 -24.15 0.22
CA GLN A 275 1.61 -24.02 1.53
C GLN A 275 2.63 -24.21 2.65
N ALA A 276 2.70 -23.25 3.57
CA ALA A 276 3.61 -23.32 4.72
C ALA A 276 3.21 -24.46 5.66
N GLY A 277 4.16 -25.24 6.13
CA GLY A 277 3.99 -26.20 7.22
C GLY A 277 3.77 -25.49 8.56
N ARG A 278 3.31 -26.23 9.57
CA ARG A 278 3.08 -25.68 10.92
C ARG A 278 4.36 -25.10 11.53
N THR A 279 5.50 -25.79 11.36
CA THR A 279 6.80 -25.33 11.86
C THR A 279 7.26 -24.04 11.17
N GLU A 280 7.07 -23.93 9.85
CA GLU A 280 7.40 -22.71 9.10
C GLU A 280 6.56 -21.52 9.57
N VAL A 281 5.25 -21.74 9.80
CA VAL A 281 4.34 -20.74 10.36
C VAL A 281 4.81 -20.27 11.74
N ILE A 282 5.11 -21.20 12.65
CA ILE A 282 5.52 -20.86 14.02
C ILE A 282 6.83 -20.07 14.02
N LYS A 283 7.86 -20.55 13.31
CA LYS A 283 9.16 -19.88 13.22
C LYS A 283 9.04 -18.46 12.66
N THR A 284 8.28 -18.32 11.57
CA THR A 284 8.04 -17.00 10.95
C THR A 284 7.27 -16.08 11.88
N MET A 285 6.25 -16.59 12.58
CA MET A 285 5.44 -15.79 13.51
C MET A 285 6.28 -15.24 14.66
N ILE A 286 7.17 -16.05 15.24
CA ILE A 286 8.08 -15.61 16.32
C ILE A 286 9.04 -14.53 15.79
N GLN A 287 9.66 -14.77 14.64
CA GLN A 287 10.55 -13.78 14.00
C GLN A 287 9.83 -12.45 13.73
N VAL A 288 8.58 -12.50 13.24
CA VAL A 288 7.77 -11.31 13.01
C VAL A 288 7.39 -10.64 14.33
N TYR A 289 7.06 -11.41 15.36
CA TYR A 289 6.77 -10.89 16.68
C TYR A 289 7.95 -10.09 17.25
N ASP A 290 9.16 -10.63 17.20
CA ASP A 290 10.35 -9.95 17.75
C ASP A 290 10.58 -8.59 17.06
N ARG A 291 10.45 -8.56 15.73
CA ARG A 291 10.56 -7.32 14.94
C ARG A 291 9.42 -6.35 15.25
N MET A 292 8.19 -6.85 15.39
CA MET A 292 7.05 -6.00 15.75
C MET A 292 7.18 -5.44 17.16
N SER A 293 7.59 -6.25 18.14
CA SER A 293 7.78 -5.84 19.52
C SER A 293 8.75 -4.65 19.59
N PHE A 294 9.85 -4.70 18.83
CA PHE A 294 10.79 -3.59 18.72
C PHE A 294 10.14 -2.29 18.19
N HIS A 295 9.43 -2.33 17.06
CA HIS A 295 8.86 -1.12 16.44
C HIS A 295 7.56 -0.60 17.11
N PHE A 296 6.84 -1.48 17.82
CA PHE A 296 5.59 -1.15 18.51
C PHE A 296 5.76 -0.92 20.02
N GLY A 297 6.98 -1.03 20.57
CA GLY A 297 7.25 -0.79 21.98
C GLY A 297 6.64 -1.86 22.89
N GLY A 298 6.68 -3.13 22.46
CA GLY A 298 6.14 -4.28 23.18
C GLY A 298 4.65 -4.58 22.95
N GLU A 299 3.85 -3.59 22.50
CA GLU A 299 2.42 -3.79 22.26
C GLU A 299 2.13 -4.33 20.84
N VAL A 300 2.18 -5.65 20.66
CA VAL A 300 1.95 -6.29 19.37
C VAL A 300 0.47 -6.63 19.16
N ASN A 301 -0.19 -5.97 18.21
CA ASN A 301 -1.55 -6.34 17.80
C ASN A 301 -1.57 -7.73 17.14
N LEU A 302 -2.35 -8.67 17.70
CA LEU A 302 -2.43 -10.05 17.22
C LEU A 302 -2.86 -10.15 15.75
N THR A 303 -3.84 -9.36 15.32
CA THR A 303 -4.28 -9.37 13.91
C THR A 303 -3.17 -8.90 12.98
N TYR A 304 -2.39 -7.89 13.38
CA TYR A 304 -1.25 -7.44 12.57
C TYR A 304 -0.12 -8.46 12.59
N LEU A 305 0.15 -9.12 13.71
CA LEU A 305 1.10 -10.23 13.77
C LEU A 305 0.73 -11.34 12.78
N GLU A 306 -0.53 -11.75 12.76
CA GLU A 306 -1.03 -12.79 11.85
C GLU A 306 -0.93 -12.35 10.38
N CYS A 307 -1.33 -11.11 10.06
CA CYS A 307 -1.22 -10.57 8.70
C CYS A 307 0.24 -10.45 8.23
N MET A 308 1.14 -9.96 9.09
CA MET A 308 2.55 -9.82 8.76
C MET A 308 3.25 -11.17 8.65
N THR A 309 2.85 -12.17 9.46
CA THR A 309 3.33 -13.55 9.30
C THR A 309 2.98 -14.09 7.92
N SER A 310 1.74 -13.88 7.42
CA SER A 310 1.38 -14.24 6.04
C SER A 310 2.24 -13.51 4.99
N ILE A 311 2.59 -12.24 5.21
CA ILE A 311 3.41 -11.46 4.27
C ILE A 311 4.86 -11.96 4.25
N VAL A 312 5.47 -12.19 5.40
CA VAL A 312 6.86 -12.67 5.48
C VAL A 312 6.98 -14.12 4.99
N LEU A 313 5.95 -14.96 5.20
CA LEU A 313 5.90 -16.27 4.53
C LEU A 313 5.93 -16.13 3.01
N LEU A 314 5.19 -15.15 2.46
CA LEU A 314 5.15 -14.89 1.02
C LEU A 314 6.49 -14.39 0.47
N GLU A 315 7.25 -13.59 1.24
CA GLU A 315 8.63 -13.23 0.89
C GLU A 315 9.54 -14.47 0.78
N ASN A 316 9.25 -15.49 1.57
CA ASN A 316 9.98 -16.77 1.59
C ASN A 316 9.41 -17.82 0.63
N GLY A 317 8.52 -17.43 -0.30
CA GLY A 317 7.95 -18.36 -1.29
C GLY A 317 6.86 -19.29 -0.73
N LEU A 318 6.34 -19.00 0.45
CA LEU A 318 5.33 -19.78 1.15
C LEU A 318 4.03 -18.98 1.32
N ILE A 319 2.91 -19.66 1.51
CA ILE A 319 1.65 -19.01 1.88
C ILE A 319 0.99 -19.72 3.05
N ALA A 320 0.33 -18.95 3.90
CA ALA A 320 -0.57 -19.46 4.94
C ALA A 320 -1.72 -18.49 5.14
N GLU A 321 -2.92 -19.05 5.36
CA GLU A 321 -4.07 -18.28 5.77
C GLU A 321 -3.92 -17.74 7.19
N LYS A 322 -4.45 -16.55 7.42
CA LYS A 322 -4.54 -15.91 8.74
C LYS A 322 -5.12 -16.86 9.80
N GLN A 323 -6.16 -17.63 9.47
CA GLN A 323 -6.78 -18.60 10.39
C GLN A 323 -5.79 -19.69 10.81
N LYS A 324 -4.99 -20.22 9.88
CA LYS A 324 -3.98 -21.23 10.19
C LYS A 324 -2.88 -20.67 11.11
N ILE A 325 -2.52 -19.40 10.93
CA ILE A 325 -1.58 -18.69 11.80
C ILE A 325 -2.20 -18.48 13.18
N HIS A 326 -3.46 -18.07 13.25
CA HIS A 326 -4.21 -17.93 14.49
C HIS A 326 -4.28 -19.25 15.28
N ASP A 327 -4.57 -20.36 14.60
CA ASP A 327 -4.63 -21.68 15.21
C ASP A 327 -3.25 -22.14 15.72
N ALA A 328 -2.17 -21.82 14.99
CA ALA A 328 -0.81 -22.07 15.43
C ALA A 328 -0.45 -21.25 16.69
N PHE A 329 -0.81 -19.96 16.71
CA PHE A 329 -0.66 -19.11 17.89
C PHE A 329 -1.41 -19.68 19.09
N ASN A 330 -2.69 -20.00 18.94
CA ASN A 330 -3.49 -20.55 20.04
C ASN A 330 -2.93 -21.88 20.55
N SER A 331 -2.43 -22.74 19.67
CA SER A 331 -1.81 -23.98 20.10
C SER A 331 -0.52 -23.75 20.89
N LEU A 332 0.28 -22.73 20.55
CA LEU A 332 1.44 -22.36 21.34
C LEU A 332 1.03 -21.75 22.69
N ALA A 333 0.00 -20.90 22.70
CA ALA A 333 -0.53 -20.32 23.94
C ALA A 333 -1.07 -21.38 24.90
N LEU A 334 -1.62 -22.48 24.39
CA LEU A 334 -2.04 -23.62 25.21
C LEU A 334 -0.85 -24.44 25.73
N GLN A 335 0.23 -24.53 24.97
CA GLN A 335 1.44 -25.26 25.36
C GLN A 335 2.30 -24.48 26.36
N PHE A 336 2.35 -23.15 26.22
CA PHE A 336 3.17 -22.24 27.01
C PHE A 336 2.34 -21.05 27.52
N PRO A 337 1.30 -21.26 28.35
CA PRO A 337 0.36 -20.20 28.74
C PRO A 337 0.99 -19.08 29.58
N ASP A 338 2.11 -19.34 30.22
CA ASP A 338 2.94 -18.39 30.98
C ASP A 338 3.84 -17.54 30.08
N LYS A 339 4.17 -18.03 28.87
CA LYS A 339 5.06 -17.34 27.93
C LYS A 339 4.32 -16.72 26.74
N ILE A 340 3.22 -17.33 26.32
CA ILE A 340 2.46 -16.95 25.12
C ILE A 340 0.99 -16.79 25.50
N TYR A 341 0.50 -15.57 25.42
CA TYR A 341 -0.89 -15.26 25.77
C TYR A 341 -1.39 -14.00 25.07
N VAL A 342 -2.70 -13.76 25.19
CA VAL A 342 -3.36 -12.57 24.65
C VAL A 342 -3.91 -11.74 25.80
N MET A 343 -3.60 -10.45 25.78
CA MET A 343 -4.20 -9.47 26.67
C MET A 343 -5.22 -8.61 25.92
N PRO A 344 -6.32 -8.21 26.58
CA PRO A 344 -7.18 -7.17 26.04
C PRO A 344 -6.42 -5.84 26.02
N GLY A 345 -6.25 -5.26 24.85
CA GLY A 345 -5.76 -3.90 24.66
C GLY A 345 -6.89 -2.88 24.59
N GLY A 346 -6.53 -1.62 24.34
CA GLY A 346 -7.50 -0.54 24.15
C GLY A 346 -8.40 -0.77 22.92
N ARG A 347 -9.70 -0.41 23.04
CA ARG A 347 -10.68 -0.41 21.92
C ARG A 347 -10.87 -1.77 21.22
N ASN A 348 -11.06 -2.87 21.97
CA ASN A 348 -11.30 -4.22 21.43
C ASN A 348 -10.17 -4.73 20.52
N VAL A 349 -8.93 -4.38 20.86
CA VAL A 349 -7.73 -4.90 20.19
C VAL A 349 -7.15 -6.02 21.05
N ASN A 350 -6.79 -7.14 20.45
CA ASN A 350 -6.06 -8.20 21.13
C ASN A 350 -4.56 -7.96 21.00
N ILE A 351 -3.86 -7.87 22.13
CA ILE A 351 -2.40 -7.71 22.18
C ILE A 351 -1.79 -9.09 22.44
N ALA A 352 -0.92 -9.52 21.53
CA ALA A 352 -0.14 -10.74 21.67
C ALA A 352 1.09 -10.50 22.53
N TYR A 353 1.37 -11.45 23.42
CA TYR A 353 2.64 -11.54 24.14
C TYR A 353 3.31 -12.87 23.81
N ILE A 354 4.59 -12.85 23.48
CA ILE A 354 5.42 -14.02 23.25
C ILE A 354 6.76 -13.76 23.94
N ASN A 355 7.03 -14.48 25.03
CA ASN A 355 8.37 -14.54 25.59
C ASN A 355 9.14 -15.67 24.91
N THR A 356 10.15 -15.32 24.12
CA THR A 356 11.01 -16.26 23.40
C THR A 356 12.15 -16.82 24.25
N GLU A 357 12.39 -16.28 25.44
CA GLU A 357 13.39 -16.82 26.37
C GLU A 357 13.02 -18.25 26.78
N GLU A 358 13.93 -19.18 26.49
CA GLU A 358 13.81 -20.61 26.79
C GLU A 358 12.62 -21.32 26.09
N LEU A 359 12.16 -20.83 24.93
CA LEU A 359 11.29 -21.61 24.05
C LEU A 359 12.14 -22.57 23.20
N GLU A 360 12.24 -23.84 23.60
CA GLU A 360 12.78 -24.89 22.71
C GLU A 360 11.73 -25.25 21.64
N ILE A 361 11.77 -24.57 20.48
CA ILE A 361 10.82 -24.72 19.36
C ILE A 361 11.46 -25.32 18.09
#